data_AF-A0A929NPN0-F1
#
_entry.id   AF-A0A929NPN0-F1
#
_cell.length_a   1.000
_cell.length_b   1.000
_cell.length_c   1.000
_cell.angle_alpha   90.00
_cell.angle_beta   90.00
_cell.angle_gamma   90.00
#
_symmetry.space_group_name_H-M   'P 1'
#
loop_
_entity.id
_entity.type
_entity.pdbx_description
1 polymer ?
#
loop_
_entity_poly.entity_id
_entity_poly.type
_entity_poly.pdbx_seq_one_letter_code
_entity_poly.pdbx_strand_id
1 'polypeptide(L)' 'VTEGQKLAAGERFGLIRFGSRVDVYLPDGVSPLVCVGQIAVAGETVIADLEAGEQPREGEQR' A
#
# COMPACT_ATOMS: atom_id res chain seq x y z
N VAL A 1 5.41 -2.41 -17.58
CA VAL A 1 4.79 -1.26 -16.90
C VAL A 1 5.55 -0.03 -17.30
N THR A 2 4.86 0.99 -17.79
CA THR A 2 5.45 2.30 -18.11
C THR A 2 4.90 3.36 -17.18
N GLU A 3 5.64 4.45 -17.02
CA GLU A 3 5.16 5.60 -16.26
C GLU A 3 3.83 6.12 -16.83
N GLY A 4 2.90 6.48 -15.94
CA GLY A 4 1.56 6.91 -16.30
C GLY A 4 0.60 5.81 -16.79
N GLN A 5 1.05 4.55 -16.89
CA GLN A 5 0.16 3.43 -17.25
C GLN A 5 -0.90 3.23 -16.17
N LYS A 6 -2.18 3.23 -16.57
CA LYS A 6 -3.29 2.82 -15.70
C LYS A 6 -3.26 1.30 -15.52
N LEU A 7 -3.49 0.84 -14.29
CA LEU A 7 -3.54 -0.56 -13.91
C LEU A 7 -4.85 -0.86 -13.20
N ALA A 8 -5.35 -2.09 -13.32
CA ALA A 8 -6.48 -2.55 -12.53
C ALA A 8 -6.05 -2.90 -11.09
N ALA A 9 -7.01 -2.89 -10.15
CA ALA A 9 -6.75 -3.36 -8.80
C ALA A 9 -6.29 -4.83 -8.81
N GLY A 10 -5.22 -5.13 -8.07
CA GLY A 10 -4.58 -6.45 -8.05
C GLY A 10 -3.71 -6.78 -9.27
N GLU A 11 -3.66 -5.92 -10.29
CA GLU A 11 -2.79 -6.13 -11.44
C GLU A 11 -1.31 -6.06 -11.04
N ARG A 12 -0.54 -7.04 -11.49
CA ARG A 12 0.87 -7.16 -11.12
C ARG A 12 1.72 -6.22 -11.97
N PHE A 13 2.32 -5.21 -11.33
CA PHE A 13 3.31 -4.35 -11.97
C PHE A 13 4.76 -4.66 -11.60
N GLY A 14 4.97 -5.49 -10.58
CA GLY A 14 6.29 -5.87 -10.08
C GLY A 14 6.20 -7.07 -9.14
N LEU A 15 7.35 -7.45 -8.57
CA LEU A 15 7.43 -8.48 -7.54
C LEU A 15 8.47 -8.09 -6.49
N ILE A 16 8.15 -8.35 -5.23
CA ILE A 16 9.11 -8.29 -4.12
C ILE A 16 9.59 -9.72 -3.83
N ARG A 17 10.90 -9.91 -3.72
CA ARG A 17 11.48 -11.23 -3.40
C ARG A 17 11.47 -11.47 -1.89
N PHE A 18 11.48 -12.73 -1.49
CA PHE A 18 11.65 -13.09 -0.08
C PHE A 18 12.96 -12.51 0.47
N GLY A 19 12.87 -11.90 1.66
CA GLY A 19 13.98 -11.22 2.31
C GLY A 19 14.24 -9.80 1.82
N SER A 20 13.60 -9.35 0.74
CA SER A 20 13.65 -7.94 0.33
C SER A 20 12.85 -7.06 1.28
N ARG A 21 13.25 -5.78 1.35
CA ARG A 21 12.52 -4.71 2.03
C ARG A 21 12.16 -3.64 1.00
N VAL A 22 10.99 -3.05 1.16
CA VAL A 22 10.51 -1.95 0.30
C VAL A 22 10.06 -0.82 1.21
N ASP A 23 10.60 0.35 0.96
CA ASP A 23 10.13 1.60 1.56
C ASP A 23 9.09 2.23 0.63
N VAL A 24 7.97 2.66 1.19
CA VAL A 24 6.89 3.34 0.46
C VAL A 24 6.83 4.78 0.92
N TYR A 25 7.01 5.71 -0.01
CA TYR A 25 6.94 7.14 0.25
C TYR A 25 5.55 7.64 -0.14
N LEU A 26 4.90 8.34 0.79
CA LEU A 26 3.58 8.93 0.57
C LEU A 26 3.72 10.46 0.42
N PRO A 27 2.89 11.10 -0.41
CA PRO A 27 2.82 12.55 -0.47
C PRO A 27 2.39 13.16 0.88
N ASP A 28 2.74 14.42 1.10
CA ASP A 28 2.31 15.17 2.28
C ASP A 28 0.77 15.18 2.39
N GLY A 29 0.26 14.98 3.61
CA GLY A 29 -1.17 14.92 3.89
C GLY A 29 -1.82 13.56 3.67
N VAL A 30 -1.16 12.62 2.99
CA VAL A 30 -1.64 11.23 2.83
C VAL A 30 -1.18 10.40 4.02
N SER A 31 -2.15 9.89 4.79
CA SER A 31 -1.87 8.97 5.90
C SER A 31 -1.91 7.52 5.43
N PRO A 32 -1.09 6.63 6.00
CA PRO A 32 -1.16 5.20 5.70
C PRO A 32 -2.48 4.60 6.23
N LEU A 33 -3.06 3.68 5.45
CA LEU A 33 -4.25 2.88 5.80
C LEU A 33 -3.89 1.53 6.41
N VAL A 34 -2.61 1.31 6.70
CA VAL A 34 -2.07 0.08 7.30
C VAL A 34 -1.50 0.37 8.69
N CYS A 35 -1.48 -0.66 9.53
CA CYS A 35 -0.93 -0.57 10.89
C CYS A 35 0.42 -1.26 11.03
N VAL A 36 1.22 -0.81 11.99
CA VAL A 36 2.47 -1.48 12.36
C VAL A 36 2.16 -2.91 12.81
N GLY A 37 2.91 -3.88 12.28
CA GLY A 37 2.73 -5.30 12.57
C GLY A 37 1.70 -6.00 11.67
N GLN A 38 0.94 -5.26 10.85
CA GLN A 38 0.01 -5.85 9.89
C GLN A 38 0.75 -6.64 8.81
N ILE A 39 0.29 -7.85 8.52
CA ILE A 39 0.78 -8.64 7.39
C ILE A 39 0.19 -8.06 6.10
N ALA A 40 1.06 -7.62 5.19
CA ALA A 40 0.65 -7.17 3.86
C ALA A 40 0.50 -8.36 2.90
N VAL A 41 -0.64 -8.41 2.21
CA VAL A 41 -0.96 -9.39 1.16
C VAL A 41 -0.93 -8.69 -0.19
N ALA A 42 -0.16 -9.26 -1.12
CA ALA A 42 0.05 -8.68 -2.45
C ALA A 42 -1.27 -8.59 -3.23
N GLY A 43 -1.55 -7.41 -3.78
CA GLY A 43 -2.77 -7.15 -4.55
C GLY A 43 -4.04 -6.92 -3.70
N GLU A 44 -3.96 -7.09 -2.39
CA GLU A 44 -5.12 -6.98 -1.49
C GLU A 44 -4.96 -5.88 -0.44
N THR A 45 -3.78 -5.77 0.16
CA THR A 45 -3.53 -4.75 1.19
C THR A 45 -3.41 -3.37 0.56
N VAL A 46 -4.40 -2.53 0.82
CA VAL A 46 -4.38 -1.11 0.48
C VAL A 46 -3.49 -0.36 1.47
N ILE A 47 -2.43 0.27 0.98
CA ILE A 47 -1.44 0.98 1.81
C ILE A 47 -1.84 2.43 2.09
N ALA A 48 -2.46 3.10 1.12
CA ALA A 48 -2.86 4.50 1.22
C ALA A 48 -3.99 4.84 0.25
N ASP A 49 -4.79 5.85 0.61
CA ASP A 49 -5.69 6.56 -0.29
C ASP A 49 -5.04 7.90 -0.67
N LEU A 50 -4.68 8.06 -1.95
CA LEU A 50 -4.00 9.26 -2.44
C LEU A 50 -4.92 10.48 -2.51
N GLU A 51 -6.25 10.30 -2.48
CA GLU A 51 -7.21 11.40 -2.38
C GLU A 51 -7.43 11.86 -0.92
N ALA A 52 -6.86 11.14 0.05
CA ALA A 52 -6.99 11.38 1.49
C ALA A 52 -8.46 11.49 1.95
N GLY A 53 -9.38 10.76 1.29
CA GLY A 53 -10.80 10.71 1.63
C GLY A 53 -11.10 9.70 2.73
N GLU A 54 -10.27 8.65 2.84
CA GLU A 54 -10.37 7.65 3.90
C GLU A 54 -9.52 8.02 5.13
N GLN A 55 -10.12 7.97 6.31
CA GLN A 55 -9.40 8.17 7.56
C GLN A 55 -8.45 6.98 7.86
N PRO A 56 -7.35 7.20 8.60
CA PRO A 56 -6.47 6.11 9.01
C PRO A 56 -7.25 4.99 9.70
N ARG A 57 -6.97 3.75 9.30
CA ARG A 57 -7.61 2.58 9.89
C ARG A 57 -6.97 2.27 11.24
N GLU A 58 -7.80 2.04 12.25
CA GLU A 58 -7.34 1.50 13.54
C GLU A 58 -7.10 0.00 13.40
N GLY A 59 -5.89 -0.44 13.71
CA GLY A 59 -5.53 -1.85 13.70
C GLY A 59 -5.82 -2.50 15.05
N GLU A 60 -6.44 -3.69 15.02
CA GLU A 60 -6.54 -4.55 16.19
C GLU A 60 -5.28 -5.42 16.27
N GLN A 61 -4.44 -5.20 17.28
CA GLN A 61 -3.36 -6.14 17.61
C GLN A 61 -3.95 -7.23 18.51
N ARG A 62 -3.98 -8.46 18.00
CA ARG A 62 -4.37 -9.66 18.77
C ARG A 62 -3.17 -10.26 19.48
#